data_AF-A0A7W1Z5R0-F1
#
_entry.id   AF-A0A7W1Z5R0-F1
#
_cell.length_a   1.000
_cell.length_b   1.000
_cell.length_c   1.000
_cell.angle_alpha   90.00
_cell.angle_beta   90.00
_cell.angle_gamma   90.00
#
_symmetry.space_group_name_H-M   'P 1'
#
loop_
_entity.id
_entity.type
_entity.pdbx_description
1 polymer ?
#
loop_
_entity_poly.entity_id
_entity_poly.type
_entity_poly.pdbx_seq_one_letter_code
_entity_poly.pdbx_strand_id
1 'polypeptide(L)'
;WWVWEPRLTLTLLLWFIYIGYFVLRGATDNPERGKRFAAVLGVVGAVDIPLIHVSVNWFRSQHPQAVILRPEGPTAGPEIVITLLVSLLAFTLTFFALLLFRYGLEKLRHHADAVRFAAESPRQAAPVGGGVA
;
A
#
# COMPACT_ATOMS: atom_id res chain seq x y z
N TRP A 1 -12.47 -26.40 -9.95
CA TRP A 1 -12.87 -26.85 -8.60
C TRP A 1 -11.81 -26.39 -7.59
N TRP A 2 -12.17 -26.14 -6.32
CA TRP A 2 -11.27 -25.57 -5.30
C TRP A 2 -10.30 -26.62 -4.72
N VAL A 3 -9.04 -26.23 -4.47
CA VAL A 3 -7.91 -27.14 -4.18
C VAL A 3 -7.70 -27.39 -2.68
N TRP A 4 -8.37 -26.64 -1.79
CA TRP A 4 -8.29 -26.80 -0.32
C TRP A 4 -6.86 -26.76 0.24
N GLU A 5 -5.95 -26.05 -0.42
CA GLU A 5 -4.59 -25.87 0.09
C GLU A 5 -4.62 -24.92 1.32
N PRO A 6 -3.88 -25.23 2.40
CA PRO A 6 -3.96 -24.49 3.66
C PRO A 6 -3.63 -23.00 3.52
N ARG A 7 -2.55 -22.64 2.80
CA ARG A 7 -2.18 -21.23 2.60
C ARG A 7 -3.28 -20.49 1.86
N LEU A 8 -3.78 -21.06 0.77
CA LEU A 8 -4.81 -20.45 -0.07
C LEU A 8 -6.12 -20.25 0.74
N THR A 9 -6.52 -21.26 1.52
CA THR A 9 -7.71 -21.18 2.38
C THR A 9 -7.55 -20.16 3.49
N LEU A 10 -6.40 -20.11 4.16
CA LEU A 10 -6.11 -19.12 5.21
C LEU A 10 -5.99 -17.70 4.62
N THR A 11 -5.41 -17.53 3.44
CA THR A 11 -5.40 -16.21 2.77
C THR A 11 -6.80 -15.74 2.39
N LEU A 12 -7.70 -16.67 2.02
CA LEU A 12 -9.10 -16.34 1.77
C LEU A 12 -9.82 -15.97 3.08
N LEU A 13 -9.52 -16.67 4.18
CA LEU A 13 -10.02 -16.31 5.51
C LEU A 13 -9.55 -14.91 5.92
N LEU A 14 -8.26 -14.60 5.77
CA LEU A 14 -7.69 -13.28 6.02
C LEU A 14 -8.42 -12.20 5.22
N TRP A 15 -8.74 -12.48 3.95
CA TRP A 15 -9.50 -11.56 3.10
C TRP A 15 -10.89 -11.26 3.67
N PHE A 16 -11.62 -12.29 4.14
CA PHE A 16 -12.91 -12.09 4.81
C PHE A 16 -12.79 -11.33 6.13
N ILE A 17 -11.74 -11.58 6.91
CA ILE A 17 -11.44 -10.81 8.13
C ILE A 17 -11.23 -9.34 7.78
N TYR A 18 -10.49 -9.04 6.70
CA TYR A 18 -10.20 -7.68 6.27
C TYR A 18 -11.46 -6.93 5.80
N ILE A 19 -12.33 -7.60 5.04
CA ILE A 19 -13.63 -7.04 4.66
C ILE A 19 -14.49 -6.83 5.90
N GLY A 20 -14.57 -7.84 6.76
CA GLY A 20 -15.31 -7.76 8.02
C GLY A 20 -14.85 -6.56 8.84
N TYR A 21 -13.54 -6.30 8.91
CA TYR A 21 -12.97 -5.15 9.60
C TYR A 21 -13.49 -3.82 9.05
N PHE A 22 -13.44 -3.62 7.73
CA PHE A 22 -13.93 -2.38 7.11
C PHE A 22 -15.44 -2.21 7.28
N VAL A 23 -16.21 -3.29 7.11
CA VAL A 23 -17.66 -3.27 7.31
C VAL A 23 -17.99 -2.91 8.76
N LEU A 24 -17.37 -3.55 9.75
CA LEU A 24 -17.62 -3.27 11.16
C LEU A 24 -17.32 -1.82 11.53
N ARG A 25 -16.26 -1.26 10.94
CA ARG A 25 -15.83 0.12 11.19
C ARG A 25 -16.71 1.16 10.49
N GLY A 26 -17.34 0.79 9.37
CA GLY A 26 -18.21 1.68 8.59
C GLY A 26 -19.70 1.55 8.88
N ALA A 27 -20.17 0.40 9.38
CA ALA A 27 -21.60 0.08 9.48
C ALA A 27 -22.17 0.08 10.91
N THR A 28 -21.44 0.60 11.91
CA THR A 28 -21.93 0.65 13.30
C THR A 28 -22.50 2.00 13.69
N ASP A 29 -23.74 2.00 14.20
CA ASP A 29 -24.43 3.19 14.73
C ASP A 29 -23.75 3.78 15.97
N ASN A 30 -23.04 2.94 16.74
CA ASN A 30 -22.23 3.36 17.88
C ASN A 30 -20.73 3.22 17.53
N PRO A 31 -20.03 4.34 17.25
CA PRO A 31 -18.63 4.32 16.83
C PRO A 31 -17.70 3.68 17.86
N GLU A 32 -18.01 3.78 19.16
CA GLU A 32 -17.19 3.26 20.24
C GLU A 32 -17.22 1.72 20.27
N ARG A 33 -18.41 1.13 20.09
CA ARG A 33 -18.57 -0.33 19.98
C ARG A 33 -17.96 -0.86 18.69
N GLY A 34 -18.15 -0.15 17.57
CA GLY A 34 -17.54 -0.48 16.28
C GLY A 34 -16.02 -0.58 16.35
N LYS A 35 -15.37 0.40 16.99
CA LYS A 35 -13.91 0.38 17.24
C LYS A 35 -13.47 -0.85 18.04
N ARG A 36 -14.18 -1.20 19.11
CA ARG A 36 -13.83 -2.35 19.96
C ARG A 36 -13.92 -3.67 19.21
N PHE A 37 -15.03 -3.91 18.49
CA PHE A 37 -15.17 -5.13 17.72
C PHE A 37 -14.19 -5.20 16.54
N ALA A 38 -13.94 -4.07 15.85
CA ALA A 38 -12.93 -4.00 14.81
C ALA A 38 -11.52 -4.27 15.35
N ALA A 39 -11.20 -3.81 16.57
CA ALA A 39 -9.92 -4.12 17.22
C ALA A 39 -9.76 -5.62 17.49
N VAL A 40 -10.80 -6.28 18.03
CA VAL A 40 -10.79 -7.74 18.25
C VAL A 40 -10.59 -8.47 16.93
N LEU A 41 -11.35 -8.11 15.89
CA LEU A 41 -11.24 -8.73 14.58
C LEU A 41 -9.85 -8.50 13.94
N GLY A 42 -9.27 -7.31 14.13
CA GLY A 42 -7.92 -6.99 13.70
C GLY A 42 -6.86 -7.83 14.42
N VAL A 43 -7.00 -8.07 15.72
CA VAL A 43 -6.10 -8.96 16.47
C VAL A 43 -6.20 -10.40 15.95
N VAL A 44 -7.41 -10.90 15.69
CA VAL A 44 -7.60 -12.23 15.10
C VAL A 44 -6.94 -12.33 13.72
N GLY A 45 -7.13 -11.31 12.86
CA GLY A 45 -6.44 -11.24 11.56
C GLY A 45 -4.92 -11.18 11.68
N ALA A 46 -4.39 -10.49 12.69
CA ALA A 46 -2.94 -10.43 12.93
C ALA A 46 -2.36 -11.80 13.32
N VAL A 47 -3.12 -12.64 14.04
CA VAL A 47 -2.74 -14.02 14.37
C VAL A 47 -2.83 -14.94 13.15
N ASP A 48 -3.73 -14.67 12.21
CA ASP A 48 -3.85 -15.44 10.98
C ASP A 48 -2.63 -15.29 10.05
N ILE A 49 -1.96 -14.13 10.06
CA ILE A 49 -0.74 -13.88 9.27
C ILE A 49 0.39 -14.90 9.55
N PRO A 50 0.86 -15.09 10.80
CA PRO A 50 1.86 -16.11 11.09
C PRO A 50 1.33 -17.53 10.84
N LEU A 51 0.03 -17.77 11.01
CA LEU A 51 -0.60 -19.06 10.70
C LEU A 51 -0.49 -19.41 9.21
N ILE A 52 -0.76 -18.44 8.32
CA ILE A 52 -0.55 -18.57 6.88
C ILE A 52 0.91 -18.88 6.59
N HIS A 53 1.85 -18.21 7.25
CA HIS A 53 3.27 -18.43 7.01
C HIS A 53 3.71 -19.86 7.41
N VAL A 54 3.35 -20.31 8.61
CA VAL A 54 3.70 -21.67 9.06
C VAL A 54 2.97 -22.75 8.27
N SER A 55 1.80 -22.46 7.70
CA SER A 55 1.06 -23.40 6.85
C SER A 55 1.88 -23.89 5.66
N VAL A 56 2.80 -23.07 5.14
CA VAL A 56 3.70 -23.40 4.03
C VAL A 56 4.71 -24.49 4.40
N ASN A 57 5.17 -24.49 5.65
CA ASN A 57 6.21 -25.38 6.12
C ASN A 57 5.63 -26.66 6.72
N TRP A 58 4.45 -26.57 7.35
CA TRP A 58 3.81 -27.71 8.01
C TRP A 58 3.04 -28.63 7.07
N PHE A 59 2.50 -28.10 5.96
CA PHE A 59 1.73 -28.90 5.01
C PHE A 59 2.50 -29.07 3.70
N ARG A 60 2.42 -30.26 3.09
CA ARG A 60 3.00 -30.52 1.77
C ARG A 60 2.38 -29.57 0.75
N SER A 61 3.13 -28.53 0.35
CA SER A 61 2.70 -27.60 -0.68
C SER A 61 2.87 -28.21 -2.06
N GLN A 62 1.86 -28.03 -2.93
CA GLN A 62 2.00 -28.24 -4.38
C GLN A 62 2.93 -27.19 -5.01
N HIS A 63 3.18 -26.09 -4.30
CA HIS A 63 4.06 -25.02 -4.75
C HIS A 63 5.53 -25.41 -4.55
N PRO A 64 6.40 -25.19 -5.55
CA PRO A 64 7.84 -25.32 -5.38
C PRO A 64 8.32 -24.43 -4.22
N GLN A 65 9.19 -24.99 -3.39
CA GLN A 65 9.84 -24.27 -2.30
C GLN A 65 10.70 -23.12 -2.85
N ALA A 66 10.90 -22.07 -2.07
CA ALA A 66 11.69 -20.90 -2.49
C ALA A 66 13.06 -21.34 -3.02
N VAL A 67 13.45 -20.88 -4.21
CA VAL A 67 14.66 -21.35 -4.91
C VAL A 67 15.82 -20.35 -4.77
N ILE A 68 15.52 -19.10 -4.38
CA ILE A 68 16.50 -18.00 -4.34
C ILE A 68 16.91 -17.65 -2.90
N LEU A 69 15.95 -17.43 -1.98
CA LEU A 69 16.23 -17.20 -0.56
C LEU A 69 16.17 -18.53 0.21
N ARG A 70 17.23 -19.32 0.13
CA ARG A 70 17.45 -20.49 0.99
C ARG A 70 18.64 -20.25 1.92
N PRO A 71 18.62 -20.79 3.16
CA PRO A 71 19.77 -20.72 4.07
C PRO A 71 21.06 -21.30 3.48
N GLU A 72 20.92 -22.30 2.59
CA GLU A 72 22.00 -23.03 1.93
C GLU A 72 22.46 -22.38 0.60
N GLY A 73 21.85 -21.25 0.21
CA GLY A 73 22.14 -20.54 -1.04
C GLY A 73 21.13 -20.82 -2.17
N PRO A 74 21.12 -19.97 -3.23
CA PRO A 74 20.18 -20.12 -4.34
C PRO A 74 20.40 -21.46 -5.06
N THR A 75 19.35 -22.27 -5.18
CA THR A 75 19.33 -23.45 -6.06
C THR A 75 18.90 -23.08 -7.48
N ALA A 76 18.64 -21.78 -7.72
CA ALA A 76 18.19 -21.27 -9.00
C ALA A 76 19.39 -21.13 -9.94
N GLY A 77 19.22 -21.51 -11.21
CA GLY A 77 20.24 -21.28 -12.23
C GLY A 77 20.64 -19.80 -12.30
N PRO A 78 21.91 -19.49 -12.64
CA PRO A 78 22.43 -18.13 -12.66
C PRO A 78 21.59 -17.19 -13.54
N GLU A 79 20.95 -17.72 -14.58
CA GLU A 79 20.07 -16.97 -15.49
C GLU A 79 18.87 -16.36 -14.75
N ILE A 80 18.22 -17.13 -13.86
CA ILE A 80 17.04 -16.67 -13.09
C ILE A 80 17.45 -15.52 -12.16
N VAL A 81 18.62 -15.64 -11.52
CA VAL A 81 19.13 -14.62 -10.60
C VAL A 81 19.49 -13.35 -11.36
N ILE A 82 20.14 -13.46 -12.52
CA ILE A 82 20.47 -12.30 -13.35
C ILE A 82 19.19 -11.60 -13.82
N THR A 83 18.19 -12.33 -14.34
CA THR A 83 16.91 -11.74 -14.74
C THR A 83 16.22 -11.04 -13.57
N LEU A 84 16.24 -11.63 -12.38
CA LEU A 84 15.70 -11.01 -11.18
C LEU A 84 16.43 -9.70 -10.84
N LEU A 85 17.76 -9.69 -10.84
CA LEU A 85 18.55 -8.50 -10.49
C LEU A 85 18.39 -7.39 -11.53
N VAL A 86 18.38 -7.73 -12.82
CA VAL A 86 18.18 -6.76 -13.91
C VAL A 86 16.78 -6.15 -13.82
N SER A 87 15.74 -6.97 -13.64
CA SER A 87 14.37 -6.47 -13.48
C SER A 87 14.22 -5.62 -12.22
N LEU A 88 14.76 -6.06 -11.08
CA LEU A 88 14.76 -5.30 -9.83
C LEU A 88 15.44 -3.94 -9.99
N LEU A 89 16.61 -3.90 -10.63
CA LEU A 89 17.33 -2.66 -10.90
C LEU A 89 16.53 -1.75 -11.83
N ALA A 90 15.97 -2.29 -12.92
CA ALA A 90 15.16 -1.53 -13.86
C ALA A 90 13.95 -0.88 -13.17
N PHE A 91 13.15 -1.65 -12.42
CA PHE A 91 12.00 -1.12 -11.68
C PHE A 91 12.42 -0.10 -10.62
N THR A 92 13.54 -0.30 -9.94
CA THR A 92 14.07 0.64 -8.95
C THR A 92 14.44 1.97 -9.61
N LEU A 93 15.17 1.93 -10.73
CA LEU A 93 15.52 3.14 -11.48
C LEU A 93 14.29 3.85 -12.03
N THR A 94 13.32 3.10 -12.58
CA THR A 94 12.04 3.66 -13.02
C THR A 94 11.29 4.32 -11.88
N PHE A 95 11.23 3.70 -10.71
CA PHE A 95 10.60 4.27 -9.52
C PHE A 95 11.26 5.60 -9.13
N PHE A 96 12.59 5.65 -9.03
CA PHE A 96 13.31 6.88 -8.68
C PHE A 96 13.17 7.97 -9.75
N ALA A 97 13.17 7.62 -11.03
CA ALA A 97 12.93 8.57 -12.11
C ALA A 97 11.54 9.22 -11.98
N LEU A 98 10.50 8.40 -11.74
CA LEU A 98 9.13 8.89 -11.53
C LEU A 98 9.02 9.73 -10.24
N LEU A 99 9.70 9.33 -9.17
CA LEU A 99 9.72 10.05 -7.90
C LEU A 99 10.34 11.44 -8.06
N LEU A 100 11.51 11.52 -8.70
CA LEU A 100 12.20 12.78 -8.96
C LEU A 100 11.41 13.67 -9.90
N PHE A 101 10.81 13.09 -10.94
CA PHE A 101 9.90 13.82 -11.84
C PHE A 101 8.72 14.41 -11.07
N ARG A 102 8.09 13.62 -10.19
CA ARG A 102 6.94 14.07 -9.41
C ARG A 102 7.32 15.13 -8.37
N TYR A 103 8.51 15.02 -7.78
CA TYR A 103 9.08 16.03 -6.89
C TYR A 103 9.36 17.35 -7.63
N GLY A 104 9.93 17.27 -8.83
CA GLY A 104 10.16 18.44 -9.69
C GLY A 104 8.86 19.16 -10.06
N LEU A 105 7.81 18.40 -10.42
CA LEU A 105 6.48 18.94 -10.67
C LEU A 105 5.90 19.67 -9.45
N GLU A 106 6.02 19.09 -8.25
CA GLU A 106 5.53 19.74 -7.03
C GLU A 106 6.30 21.01 -6.71
N LYS A 107 7.62 21.00 -6.88
CA LYS A 107 8.45 22.19 -6.70
C LYS A 107 8.03 23.29 -7.67
N LEU A 108 7.81 22.97 -8.95
CA LEU A 108 7.36 23.95 -9.94
C LEU A 108 5.98 24.51 -9.59
N ARG A 109 5.05 23.65 -9.16
CA ARG A 109 3.72 24.05 -8.69
C ARG A 109 3.79 25.03 -7.53
N HIS A 110 4.61 24.73 -6.51
CA HIS A 110 4.81 25.65 -5.39
C HIS A 110 5.35 27.02 -5.80
N HIS A 111 6.28 27.08 -6.77
CA HIS A 111 6.78 28.37 -7.28
C HIS A 111 5.69 29.12 -8.06
N ALA A 112 4.90 28.43 -8.87
CA ALA A 112 3.80 29.05 -9.62
C ALA A 112 2.72 29.61 -8.68
N ASP A 113 2.36 28.87 -7.63
CA ASP A 113 1.41 29.30 -6.62
C ASP A 113 1.94 30.53 -5.86
N ALA A 114 3.23 30.54 -5.46
CA ALA A 114 3.85 31.69 -4.81
C ALA A 114 3.82 32.97 -5.66
N VAL A 115 4.10 32.86 -6.98
CA VAL A 115 4.00 33.99 -7.92
C VAL A 115 2.55 34.46 -8.07
N ARG A 116 1.59 33.53 -8.11
CA ARG A 116 0.16 33.85 -8.19
C ARG A 116 -0.32 34.61 -6.94
N PHE A 117 0.04 34.15 -5.74
CA PHE A 117 -0.30 34.84 -4.48
C PHE A 117 0.30 36.25 -4.42
N ALA A 118 1.54 36.43 -4.89
CA ALA A 118 2.17 37.75 -4.97
C ALA A 118 1.47 38.69 -5.97
N ALA A 119 0.92 38.16 -7.07
CA ALA A 119 0.19 38.93 -8.06
C ALA A 119 -1.24 39.30 -7.63
N GLU A 120 -1.90 38.48 -6.80
CA GLU A 120 -3.26 38.71 -6.30
C GLU A 120 -3.30 39.68 -5.10
N SER A 121 -2.23 39.76 -4.29
CA SER A 121 -2.16 40.58 -3.05
C SER A 121 -2.29 42.10 -3.23
N PRO A 122 -1.75 42.76 -4.29
CA PRO A 122 -1.89 44.21 -4.47
C PRO A 122 -3.25 44.65 -5.04
N ARG A 123 -4.01 43.76 -5.68
CA ARG A 123 -5.27 44.11 -6.37
C ARG A 123 -6.49 44.16 -5.44
N GLN A 124 -6.46 43.49 -4.29
CA GLN A 124 -7.58 43.50 -3.33
C GLN A 124 -7.57 44.69 -2.36
N ALA A 125 -6.49 45.49 -2.31
CA ALA A 125 -6.36 46.65 -1.45
C ALA A 125 -6.80 47.98 -2.09
N ALA A 126 -7.33 47.98 -3.32
CA ALA A 126 -7.95 49.17 -3.89
C ALA A 126 -9.33 49.36 -3.24
N PRO A 127 -9.56 50.41 -2.43
CA PRO A 127 -10.89 50.67 -1.94
C PRO A 127 -11.77 50.92 -3.16
N VAL A 128 -12.89 50.20 -3.24
CA VAL A 128 -14.01 50.55 -4.11
C VAL A 128 -14.51 51.89 -3.60
N GLY A 129 -13.89 52.97 -4.08
CA GLY A 129 -14.30 54.34 -3.84
C GLY A 129 -15.69 54.49 -4.39
N GLY A 130 -16.66 54.53 -3.48
CA GLY A 130 -18.07 54.66 -3.77
C GLY A 130 -18.33 55.86 -4.66
N GLY A 131 -18.87 55.60 -5.84
CA GLY A 131 -19.73 56.57 -6.50
C GLY A 131 -21.09 56.51 -5.83
N VAL A 132 -21.49 57.58 -5.14
CA VAL A 132 -22.90 57.97 -5.04
C VAL A 132 -22.95 59.50 -4.84
N ALA A 133 -23.62 60.14 -5.81
CA ALA A 133 -24.38 61.40 -5.78
C ALA A 133 -23.70 62.71 -5.31
#